data_AF-A0A812KEI1-F1
#
_entry.id   AF-A0A812KEI1-F1
#
_cell.length_a   1.000
_cell.length_b   1.000
_cell.length_c   1.000
_cell.angle_alpha   90.00
_cell.angle_beta   90.00
_cell.angle_gamma   90.00
#
_symmetry.space_group_name_H-M   'P 1'
#
loop_
_entity.id
_entity.type
_entity.pdbx_description
1 polymer ?
#
loop_
_entity_poly.entity_id
_entity_poly.type
_entity_poly.pdbx_seq_one_letter_code
_entity_poly.pdbx_strand_id
1 'polypeptide(L)'
;MIAIGLHQSCQQPNGARVPRGIVRLDALGMSRDGLANFTGSGDSPLFVYANSFSDWLKGTSYQWTVAGAALLVGLCLTWDGPRMWQFLFTAAVSALAAGAACYEANVQEMGIFSTAILMAQAAGTLGLATFWGFEGSQVLLGACSGFAAAYGTGAWTRPLDEQLPGTSICWYILGAMFGVLVFTTWRPQMLACLAPMLGGLLTASGAEPSDGPFAVLPESKNHLRWESYDRIRIEKVNY
;
A
#
# COMPACT_ATOMS: atom_id res chain seq x y z
N MET A 1 46.68 -25.02 -9.63
CA MET A 1 46.50 -24.27 -10.89
C MET A 1 45.65 -25.10 -11.83
N ILE A 2 44.35 -24.84 -11.87
CA ILE A 2 43.40 -25.55 -12.74
C ILE A 2 42.87 -24.49 -13.71
N ALA A 3 43.25 -24.64 -14.97
CA ALA A 3 42.72 -23.85 -16.07
C ALA A 3 41.38 -24.46 -16.50
N ILE A 4 40.30 -23.71 -16.33
CA ILE A 4 38.98 -24.05 -16.87
C ILE A 4 38.72 -23.08 -18.02
N GLY A 5 38.68 -23.62 -19.23
CA GLY A 5 38.42 -22.88 -20.45
C GLY A 5 37.00 -22.36 -20.51
N LEU A 6 36.86 -21.05 -20.70
CA LEU A 6 35.63 -20.40 -21.13
C LEU A 6 35.79 -20.01 -22.59
N HIS A 7 35.39 -20.93 -23.47
CA HIS A 7 35.17 -20.62 -24.88
C HIS A 7 33.70 -20.93 -25.21
N GLN A 8 32.83 -19.95 -25.00
CA GLN A 8 31.50 -19.95 -25.59
C GLN A 8 31.19 -18.55 -26.10
N SER A 9 31.67 -18.30 -27.32
CA SER A 9 31.24 -17.19 -28.15
C SER A 9 29.79 -17.42 -28.55
N CYS A 10 28.85 -16.83 -27.81
CA CYS A 10 27.50 -16.58 -28.33
C CYS A 10 27.55 -15.31 -29.17
N GLN A 11 27.71 -15.52 -30.47
CA GLN A 11 27.61 -14.51 -31.50
C GLN A 11 26.16 -14.00 -31.54
N GLN A 12 25.91 -12.88 -30.86
CA GLN A 12 24.59 -12.26 -30.79
C GLN A 12 24.36 -11.46 -32.09
N PRO A 13 23.28 -11.73 -32.86
CA PRO A 13 23.03 -11.01 -34.10
C PRO A 13 22.76 -9.53 -33.81
N ASN A 14 23.58 -8.68 -34.42
CA ASN A 14 23.40 -7.24 -34.49
C ASN A 14 22.01 -6.91 -35.05
N GLY A 15 21.23 -6.09 -34.33
CA GLY A 15 20.11 -5.38 -34.96
C GLY A 15 18.85 -5.20 -34.14
N ALA A 16 18.95 -4.68 -32.91
CA ALA A 16 17.97 -3.74 -32.35
C ALA A 16 18.41 -3.41 -30.91
N ARG A 17 18.87 -2.18 -30.71
CA ARG A 17 19.17 -1.65 -29.38
C ARG A 17 17.83 -1.39 -28.69
N VAL A 18 17.21 -2.43 -28.14
CA VAL A 18 16.02 -2.30 -27.29
C VAL A 18 16.43 -1.56 -26.02
N PRO A 19 15.76 -0.47 -25.63
CA PRO A 19 16.11 0.27 -24.42
C PRO A 19 16.01 -0.65 -23.20
N ARG A 20 17.16 -0.92 -22.58
CA ARG A 20 17.28 -1.51 -21.25
C ARG A 20 16.68 -0.51 -20.25
N GLY A 21 15.43 -0.75 -19.88
CA GLY A 21 14.70 0.08 -18.92
C GLY A 21 13.24 -0.31 -18.74
N ILE A 22 12.75 -1.36 -19.41
CA ILE A 22 11.43 -1.93 -19.16
C ILE A 22 11.64 -3.14 -18.26
N VAL A 23 11.69 -2.87 -16.96
CA VAL A 23 11.56 -3.88 -15.91
C VAL A 23 10.29 -4.68 -16.22
N ARG A 24 10.43 -6.00 -16.27
CA ARG A 24 9.38 -6.96 -16.62
C ARG A 24 8.38 -7.02 -15.47
N LEU A 25 7.42 -6.09 -15.44
CA LEU A 25 6.32 -6.03 -14.47
C LEU A 25 5.38 -7.26 -14.51
N ASP A 26 5.52 -8.12 -15.52
CA ASP A 26 4.70 -9.30 -15.71
C ASP A 26 4.87 -10.35 -14.58
N ALA A 27 5.96 -10.29 -13.81
CA ALA A 27 6.21 -11.22 -12.70
C ALA A 27 5.34 -10.95 -11.46
N LEU A 28 4.74 -9.76 -11.34
CA LEU A 28 3.80 -9.43 -10.26
C LEU A 28 2.33 -9.65 -10.64
N GLY A 29 2.04 -10.13 -11.86
CA GLY A 29 0.66 -10.29 -12.35
C GLY A 29 -0.12 -8.97 -12.43
N MET A 30 0.58 -7.83 -12.30
CA MET A 30 -0.02 -6.51 -12.26
C MET A 30 -0.10 -5.97 -13.69
N SER A 31 -1.30 -6.07 -14.29
CA SER A 31 -1.55 -5.70 -15.68
C SER A 31 -1.13 -4.26 -15.99
N ARG A 32 -0.48 -4.07 -17.15
CA ARG A 32 -0.02 -2.77 -17.67
C ARG A 32 -1.17 -1.76 -17.85
N ASP A 33 -2.38 -2.27 -18.06
CA ASP A 33 -3.61 -1.47 -18.14
C ASP A 33 -4.01 -0.86 -16.80
N GLY A 34 -3.63 -1.51 -15.69
CA GLY A 34 -3.79 -0.96 -14.35
C GLY A 34 -3.01 0.32 -14.19
N LEU A 35 -1.73 0.34 -14.59
CA LEU A 35 -0.81 1.48 -14.43
C LEU A 35 -1.25 2.75 -15.21
N ALA A 36 -1.82 2.58 -16.40
CA ALA A 36 -2.37 3.70 -17.17
C ALA A 36 -3.61 4.31 -16.47
N ASN A 37 -4.37 3.50 -15.74
CA ASN A 37 -5.54 3.97 -14.99
C ASN A 37 -5.16 4.74 -13.70
N PHE A 38 -3.97 4.49 -13.12
CA PHE A 38 -3.46 5.23 -11.95
C PHE A 38 -3.12 6.70 -12.24
N THR A 39 -2.91 7.07 -13.50
CA THR A 39 -2.54 8.44 -13.88
C THR A 39 -3.71 9.26 -14.40
N GLY A 40 -4.80 8.60 -14.84
CA GLY A 40 -6.00 9.25 -15.36
C GLY A 40 -7.14 9.40 -14.34
N SER A 41 -7.22 8.52 -13.33
CA SER A 41 -8.28 8.63 -12.32
C SER A 41 -7.84 9.54 -11.17
N GLY A 42 -8.68 10.50 -10.78
CA GLY A 42 -8.49 11.32 -9.57
C GLY A 42 -8.56 10.52 -8.26
N ASP A 43 -8.45 9.20 -8.33
CA ASP A 43 -8.49 8.30 -7.19
C ASP A 43 -7.15 8.31 -6.47
N SER A 44 -7.21 8.43 -5.14
CA SER A 44 -6.00 8.42 -4.33
C SER A 44 -5.24 7.08 -4.52
N PRO A 45 -3.91 7.08 -4.62
CA PRO A 45 -3.14 5.85 -4.76
C PRO A 45 -3.36 4.89 -3.58
N LEU A 46 -3.68 5.42 -2.40
CA LEU A 46 -4.10 4.62 -1.24
C LEU A 46 -5.34 3.78 -1.53
N PHE A 47 -6.30 4.30 -2.28
CA PHE A 47 -7.50 3.57 -2.64
C PHE A 47 -7.19 2.38 -3.53
N VAL A 48 -6.25 2.51 -4.47
CA VAL A 48 -5.87 1.41 -5.34
C VAL A 48 -5.06 0.35 -4.59
N TYR A 49 -4.19 0.75 -3.67
CA TYR A 49 -3.52 -0.19 -2.76
C TYR A 49 -4.54 -0.91 -1.86
N ALA A 50 -5.55 -0.20 -1.34
CA ALA A 50 -6.61 -0.79 -0.53
C ALA A 50 -7.44 -1.81 -1.32
N ASN A 51 -7.81 -1.50 -2.57
CA ASN A 51 -8.49 -2.44 -3.46
C ASN A 51 -7.62 -3.66 -3.77
N SER A 52 -6.35 -3.45 -4.13
CA SER A 52 -5.43 -4.55 -4.43
C SER A 52 -5.22 -5.46 -3.21
N PHE A 53 -5.15 -4.88 -2.02
CA PHE A 53 -5.03 -5.63 -0.77
C PHE A 53 -6.32 -6.39 -0.44
N SER A 54 -7.49 -5.78 -0.66
CA SER A 54 -8.79 -6.45 -0.52
C SER A 54 -8.91 -7.63 -1.49
N ASP A 55 -8.54 -7.43 -2.75
CA ASP A 55 -8.58 -8.49 -3.77
C ASP A 55 -7.65 -9.65 -3.41
N TRP A 56 -6.46 -9.34 -2.89
CA TRP A 56 -5.51 -10.34 -2.38
C TRP A 56 -6.07 -11.11 -1.17
N LEU A 57 -6.71 -10.43 -0.22
CA LEU A 57 -7.39 -11.04 0.93
C LEU A 57 -8.49 -12.02 0.49
N LYS A 58 -9.25 -11.66 -0.56
CA LYS A 58 -10.30 -12.50 -1.12
C LYS A 58 -9.76 -13.72 -1.87
N GLY A 59 -8.61 -13.60 -2.53
CA GLY A 59 -8.01 -14.68 -3.33
C GLY A 59 -7.27 -15.76 -2.52
N THR A 60 -7.00 -15.54 -1.23
CA THR A 60 -6.13 -16.42 -0.45
C THR A 60 -6.93 -17.52 0.26
N SER A 61 -6.65 -18.81 0.02
CA SER A 61 -7.35 -19.94 0.68
C SER A 61 -7.15 -20.04 2.20
N TYR A 62 -6.39 -19.12 2.80
CA TYR A 62 -6.01 -19.11 4.21
C TYR A 62 -6.68 -17.96 4.98
N GLN A 63 -7.94 -17.63 4.69
CA GLN A 63 -8.66 -16.54 5.39
C GLN A 63 -8.78 -16.79 6.90
N TRP A 64 -8.95 -18.03 7.32
CA TRP A 64 -9.11 -18.39 8.73
C TRP A 64 -7.84 -18.16 9.56
N THR A 65 -6.64 -18.35 8.99
CA THR A 65 -5.39 -18.05 9.71
C THR A 65 -5.18 -16.56 9.83
N VAL A 66 -5.54 -15.77 8.82
CA VAL A 66 -5.49 -14.30 8.90
C VAL A 66 -6.46 -13.79 9.96
N ALA A 67 -7.69 -14.30 9.99
CA ALA A 67 -8.68 -13.96 11.02
C ALA A 67 -8.23 -14.40 12.42
N GLY A 68 -7.68 -15.61 12.55
CA GLY A 68 -7.13 -16.12 13.80
C GLY A 68 -5.93 -15.31 14.29
N ALA A 69 -5.03 -14.91 13.39
CA ALA A 69 -3.91 -14.03 13.71
C ALA A 69 -4.39 -12.64 14.13
N ALA A 70 -5.36 -12.06 13.43
CA ALA A 70 -5.98 -10.78 13.79
C ALA A 70 -6.65 -10.85 15.18
N LEU A 71 -7.36 -11.94 15.50
CA LEU A 71 -7.95 -12.16 16.82
C LEU A 71 -6.89 -12.29 17.92
N LEU A 72 -5.83 -13.08 17.68
CA LEU A 72 -4.72 -13.20 18.64
C LEU A 72 -4.04 -11.86 18.87
N VAL A 73 -3.79 -11.08 17.82
CA VAL A 73 -3.23 -9.74 17.91
C VAL A 73 -4.16 -8.82 18.73
N GLY A 74 -5.46 -8.85 18.47
CA GLY A 74 -6.46 -8.10 19.25
C GLY A 74 -6.48 -8.51 20.73
N LEU A 75 -6.42 -9.81 21.01
CA LEU A 75 -6.41 -10.32 22.39
C LEU A 75 -5.13 -9.91 23.12
N CYS A 76 -3.98 -10.00 22.45
CA CYS A 76 -2.69 -9.55 22.98
C CYS A 76 -2.71 -8.03 23.27
N LEU A 77 -3.35 -7.23 22.42
CA LEU A 77 -3.51 -5.78 22.65
C LEU A 77 -4.35 -5.45 23.90
N THR A 78 -5.31 -6.29 24.26
CA THR A 78 -6.13 -6.07 25.47
C THR A 78 -5.42 -6.40 26.78
N TRP A 79 -4.41 -7.27 26.75
CA TRP A 79 -3.76 -7.78 27.96
C TRP A 79 -2.76 -6.78 28.58
N ASP A 80 -1.97 -6.10 27.76
CA ASP A 80 -0.92 -5.19 28.24
C ASP A 80 -0.67 -4.07 27.20
N GLY A 81 -1.71 -3.25 27.01
CA GLY A 81 -1.85 -2.32 25.88
C GLY A 81 -0.58 -1.54 25.50
N PRO A 82 0.11 -0.87 26.44
CA PRO A 82 1.30 -0.07 26.11
C PRO A 82 2.49 -0.89 25.61
N ARG A 83 2.77 -2.05 26.24
CA ARG A 83 3.92 -2.90 25.87
C ARG A 83 3.66 -3.65 24.58
N MET A 84 2.45 -4.15 24.41
CA MET A 84 2.10 -4.94 23.23
C MET A 84 2.01 -4.07 21.97
N TRP A 85 1.57 -2.82 22.12
CA TRP A 85 1.61 -1.84 21.04
C TRP A 85 3.04 -1.62 20.51
N GLN A 86 4.04 -1.50 21.39
CA GLN A 86 5.42 -1.36 20.96
C GLN A 86 5.91 -2.56 20.16
N PHE A 87 5.60 -3.77 20.63
CA PHE A 87 5.99 -5.00 19.94
C PHE A 87 5.36 -5.09 18.56
N LEU A 88 4.05 -4.84 18.44
CA LEU A 88 3.35 -4.89 17.16
C LEU A 88 3.83 -3.81 16.20
N PHE A 89 4.05 -2.59 16.69
CA PHE A 89 4.60 -1.51 15.89
C PHE A 89 6.01 -1.83 15.39
N THR A 90 6.89 -2.31 16.28
CA THR A 90 8.25 -2.73 15.93
C THR A 90 8.24 -3.84 14.89
N ALA A 91 7.39 -4.84 15.06
CA ALA A 91 7.23 -5.93 14.11
C ALA A 91 6.73 -5.44 12.74
N ALA A 92 5.74 -4.55 12.72
CA ALA A 92 5.21 -3.97 11.49
C ALA A 92 6.27 -3.13 10.75
N VAL A 93 7.00 -2.28 11.46
CA VAL A 93 8.09 -1.45 10.90
C VAL A 93 9.23 -2.32 10.37
N SER A 94 9.59 -3.37 11.10
CA SER A 94 10.60 -4.35 10.69
C SER A 94 10.17 -5.09 9.41
N ALA A 95 8.90 -5.49 9.32
CA ALA A 95 8.34 -6.12 8.12
C ALA A 95 8.31 -5.16 6.91
N LEU A 96 7.95 -3.89 7.12
CA LEU A 96 8.00 -2.86 6.08
C LEU A 96 9.42 -2.64 5.58
N ALA A 97 10.40 -2.56 6.48
CA ALA A 97 11.82 -2.43 6.14
C ALA A 97 12.32 -3.63 5.32
N ALA A 98 11.93 -4.85 5.73
CA ALA A 98 12.24 -6.06 4.99
C ALA A 98 11.60 -6.04 3.58
N GLY A 99 10.34 -5.59 3.47
CA GLY A 99 9.64 -5.46 2.20
C GLY A 99 10.32 -4.46 1.26
N ALA A 100 10.71 -3.28 1.77
CA ALA A 100 11.45 -2.29 1.00
C ALA A 100 12.80 -2.82 0.52
N ALA A 101 13.56 -3.49 1.41
CA ALA A 101 14.81 -4.15 1.07
C ALA A 101 14.64 -5.24 0.01
N CYS A 102 13.56 -6.03 0.08
CA CYS A 102 13.23 -7.05 -0.91
C CYS A 102 12.93 -6.43 -2.28
N TYR A 103 12.17 -5.33 -2.28
CA TYR A 103 11.85 -4.60 -3.50
C TYR A 103 13.12 -4.04 -4.16
N GLU A 104 13.98 -3.37 -3.40
CA GLU A 104 15.26 -2.85 -3.92
C GLU A 104 16.17 -3.96 -4.44
N ALA A 105 16.27 -5.08 -3.70
CA ALA A 105 17.07 -6.22 -4.12
C ALA A 105 16.57 -6.84 -5.43
N ASN A 106 15.24 -6.87 -5.63
CA ASN A 106 14.64 -7.34 -6.88
C ASN A 106 14.92 -6.40 -8.05
N VAL A 107 14.87 -5.07 -7.82
CA VAL A 107 15.21 -4.07 -8.84
C VAL A 107 16.69 -4.13 -9.23
N GLN A 108 17.57 -4.48 -8.29
CA GLN A 108 19.01 -4.63 -8.52
C GLN A 108 19.42 -6.04 -8.98
N GLU A 109 18.47 -6.94 -9.23
CA GLU A 109 18.70 -8.34 -9.64
C GLU A 109 19.71 -9.07 -8.72
N MET A 110 19.61 -8.83 -7.41
CA MET A 110 20.52 -9.41 -6.43
C MET A 110 20.29 -10.91 -6.22
N GLY A 111 21.36 -11.63 -5.84
CA GLY A 111 21.27 -13.03 -5.45
C GLY A 111 20.39 -13.23 -4.20
N ILE A 112 19.84 -14.44 -4.06
CA ILE A 112 18.95 -14.81 -2.94
C ILE A 112 19.64 -14.58 -1.58
N PHE A 113 20.94 -14.89 -1.49
CA PHE A 113 21.70 -14.75 -0.25
C PHE A 113 21.96 -13.29 0.15
N SER A 114 22.32 -12.42 -0.81
CA SER A 114 22.49 -10.98 -0.56
C SER A 114 21.16 -10.32 -0.22
N THR A 115 20.08 -10.74 -0.87
CA THR A 115 18.72 -10.26 -0.58
C THR A 115 18.32 -10.60 0.85
N ALA A 116 18.53 -11.85 1.29
CA ALA A 116 18.21 -12.27 2.65
C ALA A 116 18.99 -11.49 3.72
N ILE A 117 20.29 -11.23 3.47
CA ILE A 117 21.13 -10.42 4.39
C ILE A 117 20.64 -8.98 4.44
N LEU A 118 20.32 -8.37 3.29
CA LEU A 118 19.86 -6.98 3.23
C LEU A 118 18.49 -6.82 3.91
N MET A 119 17.57 -7.76 3.70
CA MET A 119 16.30 -7.82 4.43
C MET A 119 16.50 -7.97 5.94
N ALA A 120 17.36 -8.90 6.38
CA ALA A 120 17.64 -9.12 7.80
C ALA A 120 18.29 -7.89 8.46
N GLN A 121 19.21 -7.22 7.76
CA GLN A 121 19.88 -6.01 8.24
C GLN A 121 18.91 -4.82 8.32
N ALA A 122 18.10 -4.58 7.29
CA ALA A 122 17.10 -3.52 7.29
C ALA A 122 16.04 -3.74 8.38
N ALA A 123 15.49 -4.97 8.45
CA ALA A 123 14.51 -5.37 9.45
C ALA A 123 15.06 -5.26 10.87
N GLY A 124 16.29 -5.74 11.09
CA GLY A 124 16.96 -5.73 12.38
C GLY A 124 17.34 -4.33 12.84
N THR A 125 17.90 -3.49 11.97
CA THR A 125 18.29 -2.12 12.32
C THR A 125 17.08 -1.24 12.65
N LEU A 126 16.04 -1.27 11.81
CA LEU A 126 14.82 -0.49 12.05
C LEU A 126 14.03 -1.03 13.25
N GLY A 127 14.00 -2.35 13.42
CA GLY A 127 13.37 -3.02 14.56
C GLY A 127 14.09 -2.73 15.88
N LEU A 128 15.42 -2.82 15.92
CA LEU A 128 16.19 -2.54 17.14
C LEU A 128 16.11 -1.05 17.52
N ALA A 129 16.16 -0.16 16.52
CA ALA A 129 16.00 1.28 16.73
C ALA A 129 14.61 1.65 17.28
N THR A 130 13.55 0.96 16.85
CA THR A 130 12.20 1.16 17.38
C THR A 130 11.98 0.48 18.74
N PHE A 131 12.62 -0.67 18.98
CA PHE A 131 12.46 -1.42 20.23
C PHE A 131 13.09 -0.71 21.44
N TRP A 132 14.25 -0.07 21.26
CA TRP A 132 14.97 0.58 22.36
C TRP A 132 14.45 2.00 22.67
N GLY A 133 13.53 2.53 21.87
CA GLY A 133 12.97 3.86 22.07
C GLY A 133 11.44 3.86 22.08
N PHE A 134 10.81 3.92 23.25
CA PHE A 134 9.38 4.24 23.37
C PHE A 134 9.07 5.60 22.68
N GLU A 135 10.04 6.51 22.71
CA GLU A 135 10.04 7.80 21.98
C GLU A 135 10.25 7.63 20.46
N GLY A 136 11.04 6.64 20.04
CA GLY A 136 11.37 6.39 18.63
C GLY A 136 10.16 5.97 17.80
N SER A 137 9.25 5.18 18.37
CA SER A 137 8.02 4.77 17.67
C SER A 137 7.13 5.96 17.27
N GLN A 138 7.08 7.00 18.10
CA GLN A 138 6.28 8.21 17.85
C GLN A 138 6.91 9.09 16.79
N VAL A 139 8.24 9.20 16.84
CA VAL A 139 9.00 9.88 15.79
C VAL A 139 8.77 9.20 14.45
N LEU A 140 8.78 7.87 14.41
CA LEU A 140 8.61 7.14 13.16
C LEU A 140 7.18 7.22 12.60
N LEU A 141 6.17 7.12 13.47
CA LEU A 141 4.76 7.27 13.10
C LEU A 141 4.44 8.71 12.67
N GLY A 142 5.01 9.69 13.37
CA GLY A 142 4.97 11.10 13.00
C GLY A 142 5.62 11.37 11.64
N ALA A 143 6.82 10.83 11.42
CA ALA A 143 7.51 10.95 10.13
C ALA A 143 6.70 10.33 8.99
N CYS A 144 6.16 9.13 9.18
CA CYS A 144 5.37 8.44 8.16
C CYS A 144 4.07 9.19 7.83
N SER A 145 3.33 9.64 8.85
CA SER A 145 2.10 10.41 8.65
C SER A 145 2.36 11.78 8.02
N GLY A 146 3.42 12.47 8.43
CA GLY A 146 3.88 13.72 7.83
C GLY A 146 4.29 13.56 6.36
N PHE A 147 5.00 12.47 6.05
CA PHE A 147 5.36 12.13 4.68
C PHE A 147 4.12 11.80 3.82
N ALA A 148 3.19 11.00 4.34
CA ALA A 148 1.93 10.69 3.66
C ALA A 148 1.08 11.94 3.40
N ALA A 149 0.99 12.83 4.39
CA ALA A 149 0.30 14.11 4.24
C ALA A 149 0.98 15.02 3.21
N ALA A 150 2.32 15.09 3.22
CA ALA A 150 3.08 15.84 2.22
C ALA A 150 2.93 15.25 0.81
N TYR A 151 2.79 13.93 0.69
CA TYR A 151 2.49 13.26 -0.57
C TYR A 151 1.10 13.57 -1.09
N GLY A 152 0.07 13.51 -0.24
CA GLY A 152 -1.29 13.87 -0.62
C GLY A 152 -1.45 15.35 -1.01
N THR A 153 -0.75 16.24 -0.31
CA THR A 153 -0.77 17.69 -0.57
C THR A 153 0.25 18.13 -1.61
N GLY A 154 1.14 17.25 -2.07
CA GLY A 154 2.30 17.58 -2.89
C GLY A 154 2.03 17.79 -4.38
N ALA A 155 0.78 17.75 -4.84
CA ALA A 155 0.44 17.88 -6.26
C ALA A 155 1.01 19.16 -6.91
N TRP A 156 1.11 20.24 -6.13
CA TRP A 156 1.66 21.53 -6.57
C TRP A 156 3.20 21.55 -6.65
N THR A 157 3.89 20.56 -6.07
CA THR A 157 5.36 20.53 -6.09
C THR A 157 5.92 20.04 -7.42
N ARG A 158 5.13 19.30 -8.21
CA ARG A 158 5.52 18.80 -9.54
C ARG A 158 5.91 19.90 -10.53
N PRO A 159 5.11 20.96 -10.75
CA PRO A 159 5.51 22.06 -11.63
C PRO A 159 6.71 22.87 -11.10
N LEU A 160 6.96 22.83 -9.79
CA LEU A 160 8.10 23.53 -9.16
C LEU A 160 9.41 22.76 -9.31
N ASP A 161 9.36 21.43 -9.35
CA ASP A 161 10.53 20.58 -9.54
C ASP A 161 11.14 20.76 -10.95
N GLU A 162 10.35 21.18 -11.93
CA GLU A 162 10.84 21.55 -13.27
C GLU A 162 11.73 22.80 -13.26
N GLN A 163 11.52 23.72 -12.32
CA GLN A 163 12.30 24.96 -12.20
C GLN A 163 13.52 24.78 -11.29
N LEU A 164 13.37 23.99 -10.22
CA LEU A 164 14.40 23.78 -9.21
C LEU A 164 14.44 22.30 -8.83
N PRO A 165 15.35 21.50 -9.43
CA PRO A 165 15.41 20.07 -9.16
C PRO A 165 15.77 19.82 -7.69
N GLY A 166 14.93 19.03 -7.01
CA GLY A 166 15.11 18.67 -5.60
C GLY A 166 14.18 19.40 -4.64
N THR A 167 13.31 20.29 -5.16
CA THR A 167 12.29 20.97 -4.35
C THR A 167 11.26 19.98 -3.82
N SER A 168 10.93 18.95 -4.61
CA SER A 168 10.05 17.85 -4.20
C SER A 168 10.60 17.12 -2.97
N ILE A 169 11.89 16.78 -2.98
CA ILE A 169 12.57 16.11 -1.85
C ILE A 169 12.53 17.00 -0.59
N CYS A 170 12.81 18.29 -0.73
CA CYS A 170 12.73 19.23 0.40
C CYS A 170 11.33 19.29 1.00
N TRP A 171 10.29 19.30 0.17
CA TRP A 171 8.89 19.29 0.64
C TRP A 171 8.56 18.03 1.44
N TYR A 172 8.98 16.86 0.96
CA TYR A 172 8.76 15.60 1.68
C TYR A 172 9.50 15.55 3.02
N ILE A 173 10.73 16.06 3.09
CA ILE A 173 11.50 16.14 4.33
C ILE A 173 10.82 17.10 5.32
N LEU A 174 10.37 18.26 4.86
CA LEU A 174 9.61 19.21 5.69
C LEU A 174 8.32 18.60 6.22
N GLY A 175 7.59 17.87 5.38
CA GLY A 175 6.40 17.12 5.78
C GLY A 175 6.69 16.09 6.86
N ALA A 176 7.73 15.28 6.67
CA ALA A 176 8.16 14.29 7.67
C ALA A 176 8.55 14.97 8.99
N MET A 177 9.35 16.04 8.96
CA MET A 177 9.73 16.81 10.15
C MET A 177 8.51 17.41 10.86
N PHE A 178 7.56 17.96 10.11
CA PHE A 178 6.32 18.50 10.65
C PHE A 178 5.50 17.41 11.34
N GLY A 179 5.37 16.24 10.72
CA GLY A 179 4.69 15.10 11.32
C GLY A 179 5.36 14.61 12.61
N VAL A 180 6.70 14.55 12.64
CA VAL A 180 7.46 14.27 13.87
C VAL A 180 7.14 15.30 14.95
N LEU A 181 7.19 16.59 14.62
CA LEU A 181 6.95 17.69 15.58
C LEU A 181 5.54 17.66 16.18
N VAL A 182 4.53 17.37 15.35
CA VAL A 182 3.14 17.24 15.80
C VAL A 182 3.00 16.06 16.76
N PHE A 183 3.55 14.90 16.41
CA PHE A 183 3.44 13.69 17.24
C PHE A 183 4.24 13.77 18.54
N THR A 184 5.38 14.46 18.56
CA THR A 184 6.13 14.67 19.80
C THR A 184 5.40 15.64 20.74
N THR A 185 4.71 16.64 20.20
CA THR A 185 4.03 17.67 21.00
C THR A 185 2.62 17.23 21.46
N TRP A 186 1.89 16.42 20.68
CA TRP A 186 0.47 16.06 20.90
C TRP A 186 0.25 14.55 21.19
N ARG A 187 1.26 13.89 21.74
CA ARG A 187 1.30 12.45 22.03
C ARG A 187 0.01 11.89 22.67
N PRO A 188 -0.51 12.43 23.79
CA PRO A 188 -1.65 11.82 24.47
C PRO A 188 -2.97 11.92 23.66
N GLN A 189 -3.18 13.02 22.93
CA GLN A 189 -4.40 13.18 22.13
C GLN A 189 -4.43 12.25 20.91
N MET A 190 -3.28 12.07 20.25
CA MET A 190 -3.17 11.20 19.08
C MET A 190 -3.45 9.73 19.42
N LEU A 191 -2.92 9.23 20.54
CA LEU A 191 -3.18 7.85 20.99
C LEU A 191 -4.66 7.63 21.32
N ALA A 192 -5.34 8.63 21.89
CA ALA A 192 -6.76 8.57 22.18
C ALA A 192 -7.62 8.51 20.92
N CYS A 193 -7.19 9.11 19.80
CA CYS A 193 -7.93 9.11 18.54
C CYS A 193 -7.63 7.89 17.66
N LEU A 194 -6.40 7.38 17.69
CA LEU A 194 -6.00 6.21 16.89
C LEU A 194 -6.69 4.92 17.36
N ALA A 195 -6.85 4.74 18.67
CA ALA A 195 -7.49 3.56 19.23
C ALA A 195 -8.91 3.30 18.68
N PRO A 196 -9.86 4.27 18.70
CA PRO A 196 -11.19 4.07 18.14
C PRO A 196 -11.20 3.97 16.61
N MET A 197 -10.30 4.65 15.89
CA MET A 197 -10.22 4.51 14.42
C MET A 197 -9.75 3.12 14.00
N LEU A 198 -8.71 2.57 14.65
CA LEU A 198 -8.25 1.20 14.40
C LEU A 198 -9.32 0.17 14.76
N GLY A 199 -9.99 0.36 15.90
CA GLY A 199 -11.11 -0.50 16.30
C GLY A 199 -12.27 -0.46 15.29
N GLY A 200 -12.65 0.73 14.83
CA GLY A 200 -13.68 0.91 13.81
C GLY A 200 -13.31 0.31 12.47
N LEU A 201 -12.06 0.51 12.03
CA LEU A 201 -11.56 -0.04 10.75
C LEU A 201 -11.51 -1.56 10.76
N LEU A 202 -11.04 -2.17 11.85
CA LEU A 202 -11.04 -3.63 12.02
C LEU A 202 -12.47 -4.18 12.00
N THR A 203 -13.39 -3.53 12.71
CA THR A 203 -14.81 -3.92 12.74
C THR A 203 -15.46 -3.81 11.36
N ALA A 204 -15.18 -2.73 10.62
CA ALA A 204 -15.68 -2.54 9.27
C ALA A 204 -15.10 -3.56 8.27
N SER A 205 -13.82 -3.94 8.43
CA SER A 205 -13.18 -4.93 7.55
C SER A 205 -13.66 -6.36 7.79
N GLY A 206 -14.11 -6.68 9.00
CA GLY A 206 -14.64 -8.01 9.35
C GLY A 206 -16.13 -8.19 9.02
N ALA A 207 -16.85 -7.09 8.77
CA ALA A 207 -18.25 -7.12 8.40
C ALA A 207 -18.40 -7.31 6.88
N GLU A 208 -17.80 -8.35 6.32
CA GLU A 208 -18.27 -8.84 5.03
C GLU A 208 -19.58 -9.58 5.32
N PRO A 209 -20.71 -9.18 4.72
CA PRO A 209 -21.94 -9.94 4.83
C PRO A 209 -21.61 -11.32 4.29
N SER A 210 -21.49 -12.31 5.17
CA SER A 210 -21.56 -13.69 4.71
C SER A 210 -22.85 -13.75 3.92
N ASP A 211 -22.75 -14.02 2.62
CA ASP A 211 -23.86 -14.42 1.77
C ASP A 211 -24.42 -15.72 2.34
N GLY A 212 -25.03 -15.63 3.52
CA GLY A 212 -26.00 -16.58 3.98
C GLY A 212 -27.13 -16.56 2.95
N PRO A 213 -27.83 -17.68 2.74
CA PRO A 213 -28.91 -17.84 1.77
C PRO A 213 -30.17 -17.01 2.11
N PHE A 214 -30.02 -15.88 2.78
CA PHE A 214 -31.08 -14.95 3.09
C PHE A 214 -31.30 -13.97 1.96
N ALA A 215 -32.19 -14.39 1.06
CA ALA A 215 -33.11 -13.53 0.34
C ALA A 215 -32.49 -12.53 -0.65
N VAL A 216 -31.97 -13.08 -1.76
CA VAL A 216 -32.39 -12.54 -3.05
C VAL A 216 -33.91 -12.72 -3.10
N LEU A 217 -34.66 -11.71 -2.63
CA LEU A 217 -36.06 -11.60 -3.00
C LEU A 217 -36.07 -11.63 -4.53
N PRO A 218 -36.88 -12.51 -5.15
CA PRO A 218 -36.95 -12.58 -6.59
C PRO A 218 -37.25 -11.18 -7.09
N GLU A 219 -36.31 -10.66 -7.87
CA GLU A 219 -36.48 -9.45 -8.64
C GLU A 219 -37.74 -9.64 -9.48
N SER A 220 -38.84 -9.16 -8.93
CA SER A 220 -40.13 -9.10 -9.58
C SER A 220 -39.92 -8.20 -10.79
N LYS A 221 -39.78 -8.86 -11.94
CA LYS A 221 -39.84 -8.34 -13.30
C LYS A 221 -40.70 -7.07 -13.40
N ASN A 222 -40.11 -5.91 -13.10
CA ASN A 222 -40.69 -4.60 -13.41
C ASN A 222 -40.24 -4.14 -14.80
N HIS A 223 -40.04 -5.11 -15.69
CA HIS A 223 -39.73 -4.94 -17.11
C HIS A 223 -40.95 -4.43 -17.93
N LEU A 224 -41.98 -3.89 -17.28
CA LEU A 224 -43.25 -3.50 -17.92
C LEU A 224 -43.71 -2.06 -17.63
N ARG A 225 -42.89 -1.19 -17.03
CA ARG A 225 -43.37 0.17 -16.66
C ARG A 225 -42.65 1.38 -17.27
N TRP A 226 -41.68 1.19 -18.16
CA TRP A 226 -40.98 2.32 -18.77
C TRP A 226 -41.31 2.58 -20.25
N GLU A 227 -41.98 1.65 -20.95
CA GLU A 227 -42.37 1.90 -22.36
C GLU A 227 -43.60 2.81 -22.54
N SER A 228 -44.29 3.24 -21.47
CA SER A 228 -45.45 4.14 -21.61
C SER A 228 -45.15 5.63 -21.51
N TYR A 229 -43.91 6.04 -21.21
CA TYR A 229 -43.59 7.47 -21.07
C TYR A 229 -43.01 8.13 -22.34
N ASP A 230 -42.50 7.35 -23.30
CA ASP A 230 -41.89 7.90 -24.52
C ASP A 230 -42.85 8.13 -25.69
N ARG A 231 -44.14 7.77 -25.56
CA ARG A 231 -45.12 7.93 -26.65
C ARG A 231 -45.97 9.20 -26.59
N ILE A 232 -45.72 10.13 -25.66
CA ILE A 232 -46.55 11.34 -25.48
C ILE A 232 -45.84 12.63 -25.97
N ARG A 233 -44.56 12.58 -26.34
CA ARG A 233 -43.78 13.80 -26.66
C ARG A 233 -43.37 13.96 -28.14
N ILE A 234 -44.14 13.40 -29.07
CA ILE A 234 -43.98 13.68 -30.51
C ILE A 234 -45.35 13.91 -31.16
N GLU A 235 -46.09 14.88 -30.66
CA GLU A 235 -47.17 15.51 -31.44
C GLU A 235 -47.33 16.94 -30.94
N LYS A 236 -47.34 17.90 -31.88
CA LYS A 236 -47.23 19.37 -31.69
C LYS A 236 -45.76 19.78 -31.54
N VAL A 237 -45.12 20.34 -32.56
CA VAL A 237 -45.42 21.68 -33.09
C VAL A 237 -45.14 21.72 -34.61
N ASN A 238 -46.17 22.01 -35.39
CA ASN A 238 -46.09 22.53 -36.75
C ASN A 238 -46.97 23.78 -36.76
N TYR A 239 -46.35 24.96 -36.75
CA TYR A 239 -46.89 26.23 -37.25
C TYR A 239 -45.71 27.11 -37.65
#